data_AF-A0A133Q9M9-F1
#
_entry.id   AF-A0A133Q9M9-F1
#
_cell.length_a   1.000
_cell.length_b   1.000
_cell.length_c   1.000
_cell.angle_alpha   90.00
_cell.angle_beta   90.00
_cell.angle_gamma   90.00
#
_symmetry.space_group_name_H-M   'P 1'
#
loop_
_entity.id
_entity.type
_entity.pdbx_description
1 polymer ?
#
loop_
_entity_poly.entity_id
_entity_poly.type
_entity_poly.pdbx_seq_one_letter_code
_entity_poly.pdbx_strand_id
1 'polypeptide(L)'
;MKKIVFALAFMFSCAASWATENGKSSEPMDSNQVNKTITAEEHPFSTHISNAENQVWIDIDLYKRNIKVPNQEILGEMPGYIGAKRDTRKWLILDSVIDGNKALLTITNDYGSEDLEALLTANKDGTYTFEQKSGSTIKIVVNNKWVKLPKKMIFTKEK
;
A
#
# COMPACT_ATOMS: atom_id res chain seq x y z
N MET A 1 16.65 31.89 14.69
CA MET A 1 16.39 33.03 13.79
C MET A 1 16.71 32.64 12.36
N LYS A 2 15.68 32.49 11.52
CA LYS A 2 15.62 32.85 10.08
C LYS A 2 14.26 32.38 9.56
N LYS A 3 13.30 33.31 9.59
CA LYS A 3 12.00 33.20 8.94
C LYS A 3 12.22 33.54 7.46
N ILE A 4 11.80 32.68 6.55
CA ILE A 4 11.74 33.02 5.12
C ILE A 4 10.27 33.20 4.80
N VAL A 5 9.92 34.46 4.55
CA VAL A 5 8.61 34.94 4.13
C VAL A 5 8.65 35.04 2.61
N PHE A 6 7.78 34.31 1.92
CA PHE A 6 7.46 34.59 0.52
C PHE A 6 6.08 35.23 0.46
N ALA A 7 6.08 36.56 0.36
CA ALA A 7 4.92 37.33 -0.02
C ALA A 7 4.94 37.47 -1.55
N LEU A 8 3.92 36.99 -2.24
CA LEU A 8 3.66 37.33 -3.63
C LEU A 8 2.30 38.03 -3.69
N ALA A 9 2.35 39.36 -3.71
CA ALA A 9 1.20 40.21 -3.95
C ALA A 9 1.00 40.31 -5.47
N PHE A 10 -0.21 40.00 -5.93
CA PHE A 10 -0.70 40.46 -7.24
C PHE A 10 -1.96 41.28 -6.98
N MET A 11 -1.86 42.58 -7.26
CA MET A 11 -2.96 43.54 -7.30
C MET A 11 -2.95 44.17 -8.69
N PHE A 12 -4.03 43.98 -9.44
CA PHE A 12 -4.54 44.78 -10.58
C PHE A 12 -5.87 44.10 -10.96
N SER A 13 -7.01 44.74 -11.24
CA SER A 13 -7.47 46.12 -11.21
C SER A 13 -9.00 46.08 -11.34
N CYS A 14 -9.65 47.05 -10.70
CA CYS A 14 -10.87 47.77 -11.04
C CYS A 14 -11.74 47.26 -12.22
N ALA A 15 -13.02 46.98 -11.95
CA ALA A 15 -14.15 47.81 -12.39
C ALA A 15 -15.48 47.26 -11.83
N ALA A 16 -16.27 48.12 -11.19
CA ALA A 16 -17.66 47.86 -10.88
C ALA A 16 -18.51 47.97 -12.17
N SER A 17 -19.42 47.02 -12.38
CA SER A 17 -20.61 47.27 -13.19
C SER A 17 -21.80 46.60 -12.49
N TRP A 18 -22.73 47.47 -12.15
CA TRP A 18 -24.02 47.23 -11.55
C TRP A 18 -25.00 47.11 -12.72
N ALA A 19 -25.63 45.94 -12.85
CA ALA A 19 -26.80 45.76 -13.67
C ALA A 19 -27.73 44.80 -12.94
N THR A 20 -28.81 45.35 -12.40
CA THR A 20 -29.95 44.63 -11.87
C THR A 20 -30.89 44.39 -13.05
N GLU A 21 -31.20 43.13 -13.37
CA GLU A 21 -32.35 42.80 -14.21
C GLU A 21 -33.05 41.56 -13.66
N ASN A 22 -34.38 41.63 -13.65
CA ASN A 22 -35.29 40.81 -12.87
C ASN A 22 -35.59 39.44 -13.52
N GLY A 23 -35.60 38.39 -12.68
CA GLY A 23 -36.53 37.25 -12.68
C GLY A 23 -36.70 36.38 -13.94
N LYS A 24 -36.40 35.07 -13.84
CA LYS A 24 -37.37 33.94 -13.78
C LYS A 24 -36.67 32.56 -13.94
N SER A 25 -37.19 31.59 -13.19
CA SER A 25 -37.04 30.11 -13.25
C SER A 25 -35.72 29.43 -12.87
N SER A 26 -35.84 28.61 -11.83
CA SER A 26 -34.96 27.56 -11.32
C SER A 26 -34.96 26.29 -12.18
N GLU A 27 -33.80 25.64 -12.36
CA GLU A 27 -33.51 24.18 -12.28
C GLU A 27 -32.06 23.86 -12.75
N PRO A 28 -31.47 22.68 -12.45
CA PRO A 28 -30.20 22.57 -11.68
C PRO A 28 -28.90 22.30 -12.48
N MET A 29 -27.78 22.40 -11.75
CA MET A 29 -26.41 22.01 -12.13
C MET A 29 -26.30 20.63 -12.80
N ASP A 30 -25.74 20.59 -14.01
CA ASP A 30 -25.13 19.38 -14.58
C ASP A 30 -23.62 19.39 -14.30
N SER A 31 -23.25 18.81 -13.16
CA SER A 31 -21.86 18.53 -12.81
C SER A 31 -21.58 17.04 -13.02
N ASN A 32 -21.28 16.64 -14.25
CA ASN A 32 -20.76 15.30 -14.52
C ASN A 32 -19.44 15.34 -15.30
N GLN A 33 -18.45 15.96 -14.65
CA GLN A 33 -17.07 15.46 -14.67
C GLN A 33 -16.72 15.20 -13.20
N VAL A 34 -17.27 14.11 -12.63
CA VAL A 34 -16.85 13.64 -11.31
C VAL A 34 -15.40 13.19 -11.44
N ASN A 35 -14.51 14.08 -11.00
CA ASN A 35 -13.16 13.75 -10.60
C ASN A 35 -13.21 12.49 -9.76
N LYS A 36 -12.60 11.41 -10.25
CA LYS A 36 -12.36 10.18 -9.51
C LYS A 36 -11.42 10.50 -8.34
N THR A 37 -11.98 11.05 -7.27
CA THR A 37 -11.37 11.10 -5.96
C THR A 37 -11.28 9.65 -5.50
N ILE A 38 -10.12 9.03 -5.74
CA ILE A 38 -9.78 7.73 -5.18
C ILE A 38 -9.76 7.95 -3.67
N THR A 39 -10.82 7.52 -3.01
CA THR A 39 -10.79 7.24 -1.57
C THR A 39 -9.62 6.29 -1.37
N ALA A 40 -8.62 6.72 -0.60
CA ALA A 40 -7.76 5.75 0.06
C ALA A 40 -8.73 4.81 0.79
N GLU A 41 -8.73 3.54 0.39
CA GLU A 41 -9.44 2.48 1.12
C GLU A 41 -9.17 2.71 2.61
N GLU A 42 -10.19 2.72 3.46
CA GLU A 42 -10.03 3.03 4.90
C GLU A 42 -9.02 2.07 5.56
N HIS A 43 -8.80 0.91 4.94
CA HIS A 43 -7.88 -0.14 5.35
C HIS A 43 -7.04 -0.68 4.16
N PRO A 44 -6.02 0.04 3.67
CA PRO A 44 -5.23 -0.41 2.51
C PRO A 44 -4.45 -1.71 2.78
N PHE A 45 -4.27 -2.09 4.04
CA PHE A 45 -3.48 -3.25 4.48
C PHE A 45 -4.32 -4.45 4.97
N SER A 46 -5.55 -4.57 4.47
CA SER A 46 -6.33 -5.82 4.51
C SER A 46 -6.62 -6.23 3.07
N THR A 47 -5.73 -7.05 2.48
CA THR A 47 -5.74 -7.33 1.05
C THR A 47 -4.89 -8.54 0.66
N HIS A 48 -5.18 -9.09 -0.53
CA HIS A 48 -4.33 -10.00 -1.27
C HIS A 48 -3.68 -9.25 -2.45
N ILE A 49 -2.35 -9.30 -2.55
CA ILE A 49 -1.59 -8.63 -3.60
C ILE A 49 -0.52 -9.56 -4.16
N SER A 50 -0.25 -9.51 -5.46
CA SER A 50 0.73 -10.38 -6.11
C SER A 50 1.71 -9.64 -7.01
N ASN A 51 2.91 -10.21 -7.16
CA ASN A 51 3.95 -9.80 -8.10
C ASN A 51 4.16 -10.95 -9.09
N ALA A 52 3.65 -10.78 -10.31
CA ALA A 52 3.68 -11.81 -11.34
C ALA A 52 5.10 -12.15 -11.82
N GLU A 53 5.99 -11.16 -11.88
CA GLU A 53 7.38 -11.30 -12.34
C GLU A 53 8.16 -12.32 -11.49
N ASN A 54 8.09 -12.20 -10.17
CA ASN A 54 8.76 -13.08 -9.23
C ASN A 54 7.88 -14.26 -8.78
N GLN A 55 6.61 -14.25 -9.18
CA GLN A 55 5.59 -15.24 -8.85
C GLN A 55 5.39 -15.41 -7.34
N VAL A 56 5.33 -14.28 -6.64
CA VAL A 56 5.10 -14.20 -5.19
C VAL A 56 3.83 -13.41 -4.90
N TRP A 57 3.24 -13.64 -3.73
CA TRP A 57 2.08 -12.89 -3.24
C TRP A 57 2.20 -12.59 -1.75
N ILE A 58 1.38 -11.65 -1.30
CA ILE A 58 1.26 -11.25 0.10
C ILE A 58 -0.22 -11.32 0.46
N ASP A 59 -0.52 -12.07 1.51
CA ASP A 59 -1.83 -12.09 2.17
C ASP A 59 -1.70 -11.39 3.51
N ILE A 60 -2.45 -10.30 3.71
CA ILE A 60 -2.38 -9.50 4.94
C ILE A 60 -3.76 -9.06 5.42
N ASP A 61 -3.90 -9.04 6.74
CA ASP A 61 -4.83 -8.17 7.47
C ASP A 61 -4.07 -7.60 8.67
N LEU A 62 -3.42 -6.45 8.47
CA LEU A 62 -2.58 -5.83 9.49
C LEU A 62 -3.40 -5.19 10.63
N TYR A 63 -4.71 -5.05 10.46
CA TYR A 63 -5.61 -4.46 11.45
C TYR A 63 -6.17 -5.51 12.40
N LYS A 64 -6.74 -6.59 11.84
CA LYS A 64 -7.36 -7.68 12.62
C LYS A 64 -6.35 -8.74 13.03
N ARG A 65 -5.26 -8.89 12.26
CA ARG A 65 -4.19 -9.89 12.49
C ARG A 65 -4.73 -11.31 12.59
N ASN A 66 -5.70 -11.63 11.75
CA ASN A 66 -6.47 -12.87 11.78
C ASN A 66 -6.15 -13.81 10.59
N ILE A 67 -5.01 -13.60 9.91
CA ILE A 67 -4.61 -14.47 8.80
C ILE A 67 -4.13 -15.80 9.36
N LYS A 68 -4.71 -16.89 8.86
CA LYS A 68 -4.24 -18.26 9.09
C LYS A 68 -3.37 -18.67 7.93
N VAL A 69 -2.12 -19.04 8.21
CA VAL A 69 -1.19 -19.46 7.17
C VAL A 69 -1.55 -20.87 6.71
N PRO A 70 -1.80 -21.10 5.40
CA PRO A 70 -2.18 -22.41 4.91
C PRO A 70 -1.15 -23.49 5.23
N ASN A 71 -1.60 -24.61 5.80
CA ASN A 71 -0.78 -25.75 6.24
C ASN A 71 0.16 -25.44 7.42
N GLN A 72 -0.06 -24.32 8.11
CA GLN A 72 0.70 -23.92 9.30
C GLN A 72 -0.24 -23.39 10.41
N GLU A 73 -1.41 -24.01 10.55
CA GLU A 73 -2.47 -23.55 11.45
C GLU A 73 -2.04 -23.59 12.94
N ILE A 74 -1.06 -24.43 13.28
CA ILE A 74 -0.50 -24.52 14.64
C ILE A 74 0.20 -23.23 15.10
N LEU A 75 0.63 -22.37 14.16
CA LEU A 75 1.23 -21.08 14.47
C LEU A 75 0.21 -20.03 14.94
N GLY A 76 -1.09 -20.33 14.79
CA GLY A 76 -2.16 -19.42 15.15
C GLY A 76 -2.40 -18.33 14.10
N GLU A 77 -3.10 -17.29 14.53
CA GLU A 77 -3.44 -16.13 13.72
C GLU A 77 -2.31 -15.10 13.71
N MET A 78 -2.04 -14.49 12.55
CA MET A 78 -0.97 -13.52 12.38
C MET A 78 -1.36 -12.37 11.44
N PRO A 79 -0.59 -11.27 11.41
CA PRO A 79 -0.80 -10.17 10.46
C PRO A 79 -0.83 -10.58 8.99
N GLY A 80 -0.06 -11.61 8.61
CA GLY A 80 -0.03 -12.09 7.24
C GLY A 80 1.19 -12.92 6.91
N TYR A 81 1.39 -13.18 5.61
CA TYR A 81 2.55 -13.93 5.13
C TYR A 81 2.86 -13.58 3.66
N ILE A 82 4.06 -13.96 3.23
CA ILE A 82 4.51 -13.92 1.85
C ILE A 82 4.63 -15.37 1.35
N GLY A 83 4.00 -15.65 0.21
CA GLY A 83 4.05 -16.94 -0.47
C GLY A 83 4.64 -16.87 -1.88
N ALA A 84 4.99 -18.02 -2.44
CA ALA A 84 5.48 -18.14 -3.82
C ALA A 84 4.73 -19.26 -4.55
N LYS A 85 4.44 -19.07 -5.85
CA LYS A 85 3.68 -20.06 -6.64
C LYS A 85 4.47 -21.36 -6.84
N ARG A 86 5.79 -21.27 -6.74
CA ARG A 86 6.75 -22.38 -6.94
C ARG A 86 7.35 -22.90 -5.65
N ASP A 87 6.97 -22.33 -4.50
CA ASP A 87 7.56 -22.64 -3.21
C ASP A 87 6.48 -22.73 -2.14
N THR A 88 6.38 -23.90 -1.50
CA THR A 88 5.39 -24.14 -0.45
C THR A 88 5.76 -23.46 0.87
N ARG A 89 7.03 -23.07 1.04
CA ARG A 89 7.50 -22.37 2.23
C ARG A 89 6.99 -20.95 2.27
N LYS A 90 6.94 -20.38 3.48
CA LYS A 90 6.34 -19.08 3.74
C LYS A 90 7.29 -18.20 4.51
N TRP A 91 7.21 -16.90 4.24
CA TRP A 91 7.79 -15.87 5.11
C TRP A 91 6.64 -15.26 5.91
N LEU A 92 6.69 -15.42 7.22
CA LEU A 92 5.63 -15.08 8.17
C LEU A 92 5.79 -13.62 8.60
N ILE A 93 4.72 -12.85 8.57
CA ILE A 93 4.70 -11.49 9.10
C ILE A 93 4.27 -11.59 10.57
N LEU A 94 5.20 -11.36 11.48
CA LEU A 94 4.98 -11.53 12.93
C LEU A 94 4.34 -10.28 13.55
N ASP A 95 4.74 -9.10 13.10
CA ASP A 95 4.21 -7.83 13.60
C ASP A 95 4.21 -6.75 12.51
N SER A 96 3.46 -5.69 12.76
CA SER A 96 3.42 -4.53 11.88
C SER A 96 3.10 -3.24 12.62
N VAL A 97 3.66 -2.13 12.12
CA VAL A 97 3.36 -0.76 12.54
C VAL A 97 2.87 0.03 11.32
N ILE A 98 1.64 0.51 11.38
CA ILE A 98 1.00 1.27 10.29
C ILE A 98 1.18 2.77 10.54
N ASP A 99 1.65 3.49 9.52
CA ASP A 99 1.74 4.95 9.47
C ASP A 99 1.18 5.44 8.13
N GLY A 100 -0.10 5.86 8.14
CA GLY A 100 -0.81 6.31 6.96
C GLY A 100 -0.84 5.25 5.85
N ASN A 101 -0.15 5.53 4.74
CA ASN A 101 -0.08 4.63 3.58
C ASN A 101 1.14 3.70 3.61
N LYS A 102 1.82 3.58 4.76
CA LYS A 102 2.99 2.72 4.96
C LYS A 102 2.77 1.76 6.12
N ALA A 103 3.36 0.58 6.02
CA ALA A 103 3.44 -0.39 7.09
C ALA A 103 4.88 -0.92 7.19
N LEU A 104 5.50 -0.76 8.36
CA LEU A 104 6.74 -1.45 8.69
C LEU A 104 6.38 -2.86 9.19
N LEU A 105 7.02 -3.88 8.65
CA LEU A 105 6.73 -5.28 8.86
C LEU A 105 7.94 -5.98 9.48
N THR A 106 7.70 -6.78 10.51
CA THR A 106 8.68 -7.73 11.05
C THR A 106 8.38 -9.11 10.49
N ILE A 107 9.34 -9.71 9.78
CA ILE A 107 9.11 -10.93 8.99
C ILE A 107 10.16 -11.98 9.35
N THR A 108 9.77 -13.26 9.40
CA THR A 108 10.70 -14.40 9.56
C THR A 108 10.40 -15.50 8.55
N ASN A 109 11.38 -16.36 8.23
CA ASN A 109 11.11 -17.58 7.48
C ASN A 109 10.39 -18.62 8.36
N ASP A 110 9.83 -19.66 7.75
CA ASP A 110 9.13 -20.74 8.45
C ASP A 110 10.04 -21.64 9.30
N TYR A 111 11.35 -21.48 9.21
CA TYR A 111 12.33 -22.14 10.08
C TYR A 111 12.72 -21.30 11.32
N GLY A 112 12.31 -20.02 11.37
CA GLY A 112 12.72 -19.08 12.42
C GLY A 112 14.20 -18.72 12.44
N SER A 113 14.96 -19.05 11.39
CA SER A 113 16.41 -18.86 11.31
C SER A 113 16.83 -17.60 10.55
N GLU A 114 15.90 -17.01 9.80
CA GLU A 114 16.10 -15.77 9.06
C GLU A 114 14.96 -14.81 9.42
N ASP A 115 15.33 -13.56 9.71
CA ASP A 115 14.40 -12.46 9.98
C ASP A 115 14.79 -11.21 9.18
N LEU A 116 13.80 -10.35 8.91
CA LEU A 116 14.00 -9.06 8.27
C LEU A 116 12.93 -8.04 8.67
N GLU A 117 13.29 -6.77 8.50
CA GLU A 117 12.33 -5.67 8.46
C GLU A 117 12.04 -5.28 7.01
N ALA A 118 10.76 -5.06 6.69
CA ALA A 118 10.34 -4.62 5.37
C ALA A 118 9.32 -3.47 5.45
N LEU A 119 9.31 -2.61 4.44
CA LEU A 119 8.34 -1.53 4.29
C LEU A 119 7.37 -1.86 3.17
N LEU A 120 6.08 -1.92 3.50
CA LEU A 120 5.00 -2.01 2.52
C LEU A 120 4.34 -0.63 2.37
N THR A 121 4.29 -0.10 1.15
CA THR A 121 3.67 1.21 0.86
C THR A 121 2.50 1.03 -0.10
N ALA A 122 1.31 1.46 0.30
CA ALA A 122 0.16 1.58 -0.59
C ALA A 122 0.31 2.83 -1.46
N ASN A 123 0.37 2.66 -2.77
CA ASN A 123 0.56 3.73 -3.73
C ASN A 123 -0.81 4.30 -4.18
N LYS A 124 -0.83 5.54 -4.65
CA LYS A 124 -2.06 6.23 -5.09
C LYS A 124 -2.73 5.59 -6.32
N ASP A 125 -1.98 4.84 -7.10
CA ASP A 125 -2.45 4.13 -8.30
C ASP A 125 -3.06 2.75 -7.99
N GLY A 126 -3.14 2.37 -6.70
CA GLY A 126 -3.66 1.09 -6.25
C GLY A 126 -2.62 -0.05 -6.26
N THR A 127 -1.37 0.24 -6.61
CA THR A 127 -0.25 -0.70 -6.48
C THR A 127 0.37 -0.63 -5.09
N TYR A 128 1.25 -1.58 -4.78
CA TYR A 128 1.94 -1.66 -3.51
C TYR A 128 3.44 -1.80 -3.73
N THR A 129 4.23 -0.99 -3.04
CA THR A 129 5.68 -1.12 -3.06
C THR A 129 6.13 -1.89 -1.82
N PHE A 130 6.77 -3.05 -2.01
CA PHE A 130 7.42 -3.81 -0.95
C PHE A 130 8.93 -3.59 -1.03
N GLU A 131 9.55 -3.15 0.07
CA GLU A 131 10.99 -2.92 0.16
C GLU A 131 11.59 -3.62 1.39
N GLN A 132 12.52 -4.54 1.17
CA GLN A 132 13.32 -5.18 2.22
C GLN A 132 14.33 -4.16 2.77
N LYS A 133 14.27 -3.82 4.06
CA LYS A 133 15.07 -2.76 4.69
C LYS A 133 16.37 -3.31 5.29
N SER A 134 16.25 -4.09 6.35
CA SER A 134 17.35 -4.60 7.18
C SER A 134 17.16 -6.11 7.42
N GLY A 135 18.23 -6.82 7.78
CA GLY A 135 18.19 -8.26 8.02
C GLY A 135 18.37 -9.12 6.76
N SER A 136 17.75 -10.30 6.78
CA SER A 136 17.91 -11.34 5.78
C SER A 136 17.26 -10.97 4.44
N THR A 137 17.84 -11.45 3.34
CA THR A 137 17.20 -11.35 2.03
C THR A 137 16.22 -12.50 1.87
N ILE A 138 14.97 -12.19 1.51
CA ILE A 138 13.96 -13.21 1.19
C ILE A 138 14.46 -14.09 0.05
N LYS A 139 14.41 -15.40 0.27
CA LYS A 139 14.72 -16.42 -0.74
C LYS A 139 13.56 -17.37 -0.88
N ILE A 140 13.38 -17.84 -2.10
CA ILE A 140 12.46 -18.93 -2.45
C ILE A 140 13.23 -20.05 -3.13
N VAL A 141 12.69 -21.26 -3.15
CA VAL A 141 13.22 -22.38 -3.94
C VAL A 141 12.51 -22.42 -5.27
N VAL A 142 13.31 -22.44 -6.33
CA VAL A 142 12.88 -22.59 -7.70
C VAL A 142 13.76 -23.67 -8.31
N ASN A 143 13.15 -24.75 -8.82
CA ASN A 143 13.88 -25.84 -9.46
C ASN A 143 15.05 -26.36 -8.58
N ASN A 144 14.76 -26.60 -7.29
CA ASN A 144 15.72 -27.06 -6.28
C ASN A 144 16.89 -26.09 -6.00
N LYS A 145 16.77 -24.81 -6.36
CA LYS A 145 17.79 -23.79 -6.10
C LYS A 145 17.20 -22.62 -5.35
N TRP A 146 17.99 -22.09 -4.41
CA TRP A 146 17.66 -20.86 -3.69
C TRP A 146 17.82 -19.65 -4.60
N VAL A 147 16.73 -18.92 -4.81
CA VAL A 147 16.68 -17.68 -5.59
C VAL A 147 16.35 -16.53 -4.65
N LYS A 148 17.20 -15.50 -4.66
CA LYS A 148 16.99 -14.27 -3.90
C LYS A 148 15.93 -13.42 -4.59
N LEU A 149 14.97 -12.91 -3.84
CA LEU A 149 14.02 -11.93 -4.36
C LEU A 149 14.66 -10.53 -4.44
N PRO A 150 14.23 -9.68 -5.39
CA PRO A 150 14.64 -8.29 -5.44
C PRO A 150 14.34 -7.56 -4.14
N LYS A 151 15.23 -6.62 -3.76
CA LYS A 151 15.03 -5.79 -2.55
C LYS A 151 13.75 -4.96 -2.62
N LYS A 152 13.35 -4.53 -3.81
CA LYS A 152 12.14 -3.73 -4.05
C LYS A 152 11.30 -4.41 -5.12
N MET A 153 10.02 -4.59 -4.85
CA MET A 153 9.06 -5.21 -5.76
C MET A 153 7.74 -4.41 -5.77
N ILE A 154 7.08 -4.37 -6.93
CA ILE A 154 5.76 -3.77 -7.08
C ILE A 154 4.71 -4.88 -7.13
N PHE A 155 3.71 -4.77 -6.29
CA PHE A 155 2.60 -5.70 -6.19
C PHE A 155 1.31 -5.03 -6.67
N THR A 156 0.40 -5.84 -7.20
CA THR A 156 -0.92 -5.42 -7.67
C THR A 156 -1.99 -6.26 -7.00
N LYS A 157 -3.15 -5.67 -6.68
CA LYS A 157 -4.33 -6.45 -6.29
C LYS A 157 -4.72 -7.37 -7.45
N GLU A 158 -5.00 -8.64 -7.14
CA GLU A 158 -5.62 -9.52 -8.13
C GLU A 158 -7.05 -9.04 -8.39
N LYS A 159 -7.50 -9.13 -9.65
CA LYS A 159 -8.83 -8.69 -10.09
C LYS A 159 -9.87 -9.77 -9.86
#